data_AF-A0A5C4VDK8-F1
#
_entry.id   AF-A0A5C4VDK8-F1
#
_cell.length_a   1.000
_cell.length_b   1.000
_cell.length_c   1.000
_cell.angle_alpha   90.00
_cell.angle_beta   90.00
_cell.angle_gamma   90.00
#
_symmetry.space_group_name_H-M   'P 1'
#
loop_
_entity.id
_entity.type
_entity.pdbx_description
1 polymer ?
#
loop_
_entity_poly.entity_id
_entity_poly.type
_entity_poly.pdbx_seq_one_letter_code
_entity_poly.pdbx_strand_id
1 'polypeptide(L)'
;TGSDVHSNNGTKAVPSLSGDVLGDWREEVIWPTSDNRALRIYSTPVRTGIKIHTLLHDPQYRVALAWQNTAYNQPPHPSFFIGDGMSTPPQPDIYVR
;
A
#
# COMPACT_ATOMS: atom_id res chain seq x y z
N THR A 1 5.14 8.03 14.72
CA THR A 1 4.81 8.46 13.34
C THR A 1 6.05 9.11 12.74
N GLY A 2 6.09 9.35 11.42
CA GLY A 2 7.15 10.18 10.83
C GLY A 2 7.19 11.58 11.49
N SER A 3 8.25 12.36 11.28
CA SER A 3 8.25 13.76 11.73
C SER A 3 7.01 14.48 11.17
N ASP A 4 6.38 15.32 12.00
CA ASP A 4 5.22 16.18 11.71
C ASP A 4 4.02 15.53 10.99
N VAL A 5 3.74 14.26 11.24
CA VAL A 5 2.50 13.61 10.77
C VAL A 5 1.76 12.91 11.90
N HIS A 6 0.44 12.78 11.74
CA HIS A 6 -0.44 12.10 12.69
C HIS A 6 -1.22 10.96 12.06
N SER A 7 -1.70 10.04 12.89
CA SER A 7 -2.61 8.97 12.47
C SER A 7 -4.07 9.38 12.54
N ASN A 8 -4.94 8.68 11.80
CA ASN A 8 -6.37 8.94 11.76
C ASN A 8 -7.18 7.99 12.65
N ASN A 9 -8.44 8.35 12.88
CA ASN A 9 -9.48 7.52 13.52
C ASN A 9 -9.18 7.09 14.97
N GLY A 10 -8.56 7.98 15.76
CA GLY A 10 -8.36 7.80 17.20
C GLY A 10 -7.47 6.59 17.52
N THR A 11 -7.96 5.68 18.37
CA THR A 11 -7.22 4.47 18.78
C THR A 11 -7.00 3.47 17.65
N LYS A 12 -7.70 3.60 16.51
CA LYS A 12 -7.43 2.79 15.31
C LYS A 12 -6.08 3.14 14.68
N ALA A 13 -5.64 4.40 14.82
CA ALA A 13 -4.32 4.87 14.40
C ALA A 13 -3.94 4.47 12.95
N VAL A 14 -4.87 4.64 12.01
CA VAL A 14 -4.72 4.20 10.61
C VAL A 14 -4.18 5.33 9.72
N PRO A 15 -3.42 5.01 8.64
CA PRO A 15 -3.01 6.00 7.65
C PRO A 15 -4.18 6.53 6.84
N SER A 16 -3.96 7.61 6.10
CA SER A 16 -4.91 8.03 5.06
C SER A 16 -4.98 6.99 3.95
N LEU A 17 -3.84 6.37 3.62
CA LEU A 17 -3.73 5.23 2.71
C LEU A 17 -2.43 4.46 3.00
N SER A 18 -2.46 3.14 2.89
CA SER A 18 -1.27 2.27 2.80
C SER A 18 -1.40 1.40 1.56
N GLY A 19 -0.45 1.49 0.63
CA GLY A 19 -0.38 0.61 -0.51
C GLY A 19 0.66 1.01 -1.56
N ASP A 20 0.97 0.10 -2.48
CA ASP A 20 1.78 0.34 -3.68
C ASP A 20 1.03 1.32 -4.58
N VAL A 21 1.54 2.55 -4.67
CA VAL A 21 0.97 3.59 -5.53
C VAL A 21 2.02 4.22 -6.45
N LEU A 22 3.31 4.05 -6.14
CA LEU A 22 4.45 4.56 -6.90
C LEU A 22 5.62 3.57 -6.82
N GLY A 23 6.54 3.64 -7.79
CA GLY A 23 7.82 2.92 -7.68
C GLY A 23 7.74 1.42 -7.96
N ASP A 24 8.28 0.61 -7.04
CA ASP A 24 8.26 -0.85 -7.14
C ASP A 24 7.14 -1.47 -6.29
N TRP A 25 7.17 -2.78 -6.05
CA TRP A 25 6.09 -3.51 -5.39
C TRP A 25 5.85 -3.18 -3.91
N ARG A 26 6.79 -2.46 -3.28
CA ARG A 26 6.71 -2.17 -1.84
C ARG A 26 5.76 -1.01 -1.61
N GLU A 27 5.01 -1.10 -0.52
CA GLU A 27 3.90 -0.18 -0.28
C GLU A 27 4.39 1.18 0.23
N GLU A 28 3.81 2.26 -0.31
CA GLU A 28 3.88 3.58 0.31
C GLU A 28 2.92 3.67 1.48
N VAL A 29 3.20 4.61 2.39
CA VAL A 29 2.24 5.03 3.42
C VAL A 29 1.99 6.53 3.32
N ILE A 30 0.72 6.92 3.33
CA ILE A 30 0.27 8.30 3.24
C ILE A 30 -0.30 8.76 4.58
N TRP A 31 0.30 9.81 5.14
CA TRP A 31 -0.15 10.43 6.39
C TRP A 31 -0.46 11.92 6.19
N PRO A 32 -1.46 12.47 6.89
CA PRO A 32 -1.65 13.91 6.98
C PRO A 32 -0.56 14.55 7.85
N THR A 33 -0.16 15.78 7.51
CA THR A 33 0.68 16.60 8.40
C THR A 33 -0.07 16.89 9.69
N SER A 34 0.67 17.13 10.79
CA SER A 34 0.09 17.44 12.11
C SER A 34 -0.96 18.58 12.11
N ASP A 35 -0.88 19.48 11.12
CA ASP A 35 -1.78 20.62 10.91
C ASP A 35 -2.80 20.42 9.78
N ASN A 36 -2.87 19.22 9.18
CA ASN A 36 -3.76 18.86 8.08
C ASN A 36 -3.63 19.73 6.80
N ARG A 37 -2.50 20.42 6.60
CA ARG A 37 -2.27 21.24 5.40
C ARG A 37 -1.70 20.48 4.20
N ALA A 38 -1.17 19.28 4.41
CA ALA A 38 -0.64 18.45 3.33
C ALA A 38 -0.76 16.95 3.66
N LEU A 39 -0.63 16.14 2.60
CA LEU A 39 -0.37 14.71 2.72
C LEU A 39 1.11 14.46 2.44
N ARG A 40 1.74 13.62 3.26
CA ARG A 40 3.11 13.13 3.04
C ARG A 40 3.05 11.68 2.60
N ILE A 41 3.63 11.40 1.43
CA ILE A 41 3.78 10.05 0.87
C ILE A 41 5.19 9.57 1.23
N TYR A 42 5.27 8.47 1.97
CA TYR A 42 6.53 7.83 2.33
C TYR A 42 6.72 6.59 1.46
N SER A 43 7.81 6.55 0.69
CA SER A 43 8.27 5.36 -0.02
C SER A 43 9.57 4.84 0.59
N THR A 44 9.85 3.55 0.45
CA THR A 44 11.00 2.92 1.09
C THR A 44 12.31 3.22 0.35
N PRO A 45 13.37 3.69 1.04
CA PRO A 45 14.68 3.91 0.42
C PRO A 45 15.53 2.64 0.35
N VAL A 46 15.07 1.55 0.94
CA VAL A 46 15.82 0.29 1.01
C VAL A 46 15.94 -0.29 -0.40
N ARG A 47 17.07 -0.89 -0.76
CA ARG A 47 17.21 -1.55 -2.06
C ARG A 47 16.68 -2.98 -1.99
N THR A 48 16.07 -3.46 -3.06
CA THR A 48 15.63 -4.85 -3.21
C THR A 48 16.13 -5.43 -4.53
N GLY A 49 16.49 -6.71 -4.52
CA GLY A 49 16.76 -7.50 -5.73
C GLY A 49 15.52 -8.22 -6.28
N ILE A 50 14.38 -8.12 -5.57
CA ILE A 50 13.14 -8.81 -5.91
C ILE A 50 12.31 -7.90 -6.83
N LYS A 51 11.86 -8.46 -7.96
CA LYS A 51 10.96 -7.79 -8.89
C LYS A 51 9.60 -8.49 -8.88
N ILE A 52 8.56 -7.75 -8.53
CA ILE A 52 7.16 -8.15 -8.60
C ILE A 52 6.45 -7.07 -9.43
N HIS A 53 5.40 -7.44 -10.17
CA HIS A 53 4.53 -6.44 -10.78
C HIS A 53 3.95 -5.53 -9.68
N THR A 54 3.61 -4.28 -10.02
CA THR A 54 2.88 -3.43 -9.08
C THR A 54 1.67 -4.19 -8.53
N LEU A 55 1.47 -4.14 -7.22
CA LEU A 55 0.37 -4.80 -6.55
C LEU A 55 -0.97 -4.22 -7.00
N LEU A 56 -1.01 -3.00 -7.56
CA LEU A 56 -2.21 -2.44 -8.19
C LEU A 56 -2.68 -3.21 -9.44
N HIS A 57 -1.84 -4.06 -10.01
CA HIS A 57 -2.23 -4.98 -11.09
C HIS A 57 -2.71 -6.34 -10.58
N ASP A 58 -2.60 -6.62 -9.27
CA ASP A 58 -3.26 -7.77 -8.65
C ASP A 58 -4.74 -7.43 -8.34
N PRO A 59 -5.72 -8.20 -8.82
CA PRO A 59 -7.13 -7.85 -8.69
C PRO A 59 -7.62 -7.82 -7.24
N GLN A 60 -7.11 -8.71 -6.38
CA GLN A 60 -7.52 -8.77 -4.98
C GLN A 60 -6.94 -7.59 -4.19
N TYR A 61 -5.66 -7.31 -4.37
CA TYR A 61 -4.98 -6.17 -3.77
C TYR A 61 -5.59 -4.84 -4.24
N ARG A 62 -5.86 -4.70 -5.54
CA ARG A 62 -6.44 -3.48 -6.13
C ARG A 62 -7.83 -3.17 -5.60
N VAL A 63 -8.66 -4.21 -5.41
CA VAL A 63 -9.97 -4.08 -4.77
C VAL A 63 -9.82 -3.78 -3.28
N ALA A 64 -8.83 -4.39 -2.62
CA ALA A 64 -8.55 -4.15 -1.22
C ALA A 64 -8.12 -2.71 -0.91
N LEU A 65 -7.27 -2.13 -1.77
CA LEU A 65 -6.93 -0.73 -1.67
C LEU A 65 -8.17 0.17 -1.86
N ALA A 66 -9.11 -0.22 -2.73
CA ALA A 66 -10.34 0.52 -2.96
C ALA A 66 -11.30 0.49 -1.76
N TRP A 67 -11.39 -0.62 -1.02
CA TRP A 67 -12.23 -0.69 0.18
C TRP A 67 -11.51 -0.28 1.46
N GLN A 68 -10.19 -0.02 1.45
CA GLN A 68 -9.39 0.27 2.65
C GLN A 68 -9.99 1.38 3.54
N ASN A 69 -10.68 2.38 2.97
CA ASN A 69 -11.33 3.46 3.73
C ASN A 69 -12.63 3.04 4.45
N THR A 70 -13.09 1.80 4.28
CA THR A 70 -14.39 1.33 4.75
C THR A 70 -14.34 0.95 6.23
N ALA A 71 -15.25 1.53 7.03
CA ALA A 71 -15.44 1.23 8.44
C ALA A 71 -14.13 1.26 9.25
N TYR A 72 -13.67 0.11 9.75
CA TYR A 72 -12.36 -0.02 10.38
C TYR A 72 -11.35 -0.53 9.35
N ASN A 73 -10.57 0.40 8.80
CA ASN A 73 -9.63 0.15 7.72
C ASN A 73 -8.80 -1.13 7.97
N GLN A 74 -8.77 -2.03 6.99
CA GLN A 74 -7.95 -3.24 7.02
C GLN A 74 -6.83 -3.17 5.96
N PRO A 75 -5.68 -3.82 6.18
CA PRO A 75 -4.60 -3.86 5.21
C PRO A 75 -5.00 -4.65 3.95
N PRO A 76 -4.45 -4.29 2.77
CA PRO A 76 -4.68 -5.04 1.55
C PRO A 76 -3.85 -6.32 1.50
N HIS A 77 -4.37 -7.36 0.85
CA HIS A 77 -3.67 -8.62 0.64
C HIS A 77 -3.72 -9.03 -0.84
N PRO A 78 -2.58 -9.41 -1.46
CA PRO A 78 -2.55 -9.91 -2.82
C PRO A 78 -3.22 -11.27 -2.96
N SER A 79 -3.60 -11.64 -4.19
CA SER A 79 -4.21 -12.95 -4.49
C SER A 79 -3.23 -14.13 -4.41
N PHE A 80 -1.93 -13.85 -4.29
CA PHE A 80 -0.85 -14.83 -4.22
C PHE A 80 -0.03 -14.68 -2.92
N PHE A 81 0.68 -15.74 -2.55
CA PHE A 81 1.59 -15.71 -1.40
C PHE A 81 2.81 -14.82 -1.69
N ILE A 82 3.00 -13.79 -0.86
CA ILE A 82 4.20 -12.96 -0.85
C ILE A 82 4.95 -13.17 0.47
N GLY A 83 6.15 -13.71 0.40
CA GLY A 83 6.92 -14.07 1.58
C GLY A 83 8.09 -15.00 1.30
N ASP A 84 8.75 -15.45 2.36
CA ASP A 84 9.85 -16.40 2.26
C ASP A 84 9.38 -17.73 1.62
N GLY A 85 10.16 -18.24 0.66
CA GLY A 85 9.80 -19.45 -0.08
C GLY A 85 8.67 -19.27 -1.12
N MET A 86 8.28 -18.05 -1.48
CA MET A 86 7.28 -17.83 -2.53
C MET A 86 7.77 -18.31 -3.90
N SER A 87 6.85 -18.82 -4.71
CA SER A 87 7.08 -19.01 -6.15
C SER A 87 7.10 -17.65 -6.87
N THR A 88 7.55 -17.64 -8.13
CA THR A 88 7.42 -16.43 -8.97
C THR A 88 5.94 -16.07 -9.13
N PRO A 89 5.50 -14.85 -8.77
CA PRO A 89 4.11 -14.45 -8.94
C PRO A 89 3.65 -14.53 -10.40
N PRO A 90 2.38 -14.90 -10.66
CA PRO A 90 1.87 -14.97 -12.02
C PRO A 90 1.93 -13.59 -12.69
N GLN A 91 2.10 -13.57 -14.01
CA GLN A 91 1.91 -12.35 -14.78
C GLN A 91 0.45 -11.91 -14.65
N PRO A 92 0.18 -10.63 -14.33
CA PRO A 92 -1.19 -10.12 -14.28
C PRO A 92 -1.93 -10.30 -15.62
N ASP A 93 -3.10 -10.91 -15.58
CA ASP A 93 -4.01 -11.02 -16.73
C ASP A 93 -4.96 -9.81 -16.74
N ILE A 94 -4.48 -8.71 -17.31
CA ILE A 94 -5.20 -7.43 -17.33
C ILE A 94 -5.07 -6.74 -18.69
N TYR A 95 -6.07 -5.93 -19.02
CA TYR A 95 -6.04 -5.02 -20.18
C TYR A 95 -6.36 -3.60 -19.72
N VAL A 96 -5.72 -2.62 -20.35
CA VAL A 96 -6.00 -1.19 -20.13
C VAL A 96 -7.02 -0.69 -21.16
N ARG A 97 -7.74 0.37 -20.81
CA ARG A 97 -8.75 1.00 -21.68
C ARG A 97 -8.13 2.08 -22.56
#